data_AF-A0A429I7Q6-F1
#
_entry.id   AF-A0A429I7Q6-F1
#
_cell.length_a   1.000
_cell.length_b   1.000
_cell.length_c   1.000
_cell.angle_alpha   90.00
_cell.angle_beta   90.00
_cell.angle_gamma   90.00
#
_symmetry.space_group_name_H-M   'P 1'
#
loop_
_entity.id
_entity.type
_entity.pdbx_description
1 polymer ?
#
loop_
_entity_poly.entity_id
_entity_poly.type
_entity_poly.pdbx_seq_one_letter_code
_entity_poly.pdbx_strand_id
1 'polypeptide(L)'
;MAEVTDPLLDLVRRRREPVVVQTVRSTVAAVLAYVVALVLSSEPAPLTAPLTALLVVQVTLYATLTTGMRRVNAVVVGVLIAIGFSALVGLTWWSLGLIILAALVIGRFVRAGEFVPEVAISAMLVLGVTRVAETAWDRVLETLIGAGVGLLFNVLFVPPVWVQPASAAIEDLAGRMRRLLVCLGDEVGGHIPVSEAAARLHEARRLDHDIVQVDAALRQAEDSLRLNPRVKEGTLYRVVLRTGLDTLEISAVVLRTLCRTLTDLAKARTQEHLFAPHIATALHEVFQHMARAVESFAVLITTQVGANAEEAEARLAEELARSRASRDVVAHLLLDGVQEHPRQWQLHGALLAEIDRILDELDVEKRSQRLIEELDRESREQREKYRLVDRLRGRINVTRTSDRTAKPQGPVP
;
A
#
# COMPACT_ATOMS: atom_id res chain seq x y z
N MET A 1 -16.16 -34.33 -29.95
CA MET A 1 -14.84 -34.51 -29.33
C MET A 1 -14.98 -34.04 -27.89
N ALA A 2 -14.85 -34.95 -26.93
CA ALA A 2 -15.06 -34.67 -25.51
C ALA A 2 -13.88 -33.87 -24.96
N GLU A 3 -14.16 -32.71 -24.36
CA GLU A 3 -13.24 -31.92 -23.56
C GLU A 3 -12.85 -32.75 -22.32
N VAL A 4 -11.62 -33.27 -22.31
CA VAL A 4 -10.99 -33.73 -21.07
C VAL A 4 -10.51 -32.49 -20.33
N THR A 5 -11.36 -31.96 -19.47
CA THR A 5 -10.98 -30.93 -18.49
C THR A 5 -10.05 -31.59 -17.49
N ASP A 6 -8.74 -31.42 -17.65
CA ASP A 6 -7.72 -32.00 -16.76
C ASP A 6 -7.85 -31.42 -15.34
N PRO A 7 -8.34 -32.18 -14.34
CA PRO A 7 -8.48 -31.70 -12.96
C PRO A 7 -7.13 -31.36 -12.32
N LEU A 8 -6.03 -31.82 -12.91
CA LEU A 8 -4.66 -31.51 -12.50
C LEU A 8 -4.27 -30.07 -12.87
N LEU A 9 -4.77 -29.50 -13.97
CA LEU A 9 -4.51 -28.11 -14.34
C LEU A 9 -5.21 -27.16 -13.36
N ASP A 10 -6.43 -27.48 -12.93
CA ASP A 10 -7.14 -26.71 -11.90
C ASP A 10 -6.46 -26.82 -10.53
N LEU A 11 -5.92 -27.99 -10.16
CA LEU A 11 -5.18 -28.14 -8.91
C LEU A 11 -3.87 -27.33 -8.89
N VAL A 12 -3.18 -27.26 -10.03
CA VAL A 12 -1.95 -26.47 -10.20
C VAL A 12 -2.25 -24.98 -10.24
N ARG A 13 -3.39 -24.57 -10.82
CA ARG A 13 -3.85 -23.17 -10.83
C ARG A 13 -4.29 -22.72 -9.44
N ARG A 14 -4.95 -23.59 -8.67
CA ARG A 14 -5.36 -23.35 -7.27
C ARG A 14 -4.19 -23.28 -6.29
N ARG A 15 -3.09 -23.98 -6.58
CA ARG A 15 -1.80 -23.81 -5.86
C ARG A 15 -1.15 -22.43 -6.05
N ARG A 16 -1.58 -21.65 -7.05
CA ARG A 16 -1.14 -20.26 -7.24
C ARG A 16 -2.06 -19.24 -6.56
N GLU A 17 -3.18 -19.68 -5.96
CA GLU A 17 -4.00 -18.76 -5.19
C GLU A 17 -3.22 -18.29 -3.95
N PRO A 18 -3.11 -16.96 -3.74
CA PRO A 18 -2.26 -16.38 -2.69
C PRO A 18 -2.66 -16.87 -1.29
N VAL A 19 -3.94 -17.19 -1.10
CA VAL A 19 -4.48 -17.72 0.15
C VAL A 19 -3.93 -19.11 0.45
N VAL A 20 -3.94 -20.02 -0.52
CA VAL A 20 -3.48 -21.41 -0.33
C VAL A 20 -1.99 -21.46 -0.02
N VAL A 21 -1.19 -20.67 -0.75
CA VAL A 21 0.26 -20.57 -0.51
C VAL A 21 0.52 -20.03 0.89
N GLN A 22 -0.18 -18.97 1.30
CA GLN A 22 0.00 -18.39 2.63
C GLN A 22 -0.43 -19.36 3.74
N THR A 23 -1.55 -20.07 3.59
CA THR A 23 -2.00 -21.07 4.59
C THR A 23 -0.97 -22.17 4.78
N VAL A 24 -0.47 -22.78 3.70
CA VAL A 24 0.56 -23.84 3.77
C VAL A 24 1.83 -23.30 4.43
N ARG A 25 2.23 -22.08 4.05
CA ARG A 25 3.43 -21.42 4.58
C ARG A 25 3.32 -21.16 6.09
N SER A 26 2.20 -20.61 6.55
CA SER A 26 1.93 -20.40 7.98
C SER A 26 1.86 -21.73 8.75
N THR A 27 1.29 -22.79 8.17
CA THR A 27 1.25 -24.12 8.79
C THR A 27 2.65 -24.70 8.95
N VAL A 28 3.48 -24.68 7.92
CA VAL A 28 4.87 -25.19 7.98
C VAL A 28 5.68 -24.42 9.00
N ALA A 29 5.55 -23.08 9.03
CA ALA A 29 6.23 -22.25 10.01
C ALA A 29 5.82 -22.58 11.46
N ALA A 30 4.51 -22.79 11.70
CA ALA A 30 3.99 -23.17 13.01
C ALA A 30 4.53 -24.53 13.45
N VAL A 31 4.55 -25.53 12.56
CA VAL A 31 5.10 -26.86 12.85
C VAL A 31 6.59 -26.78 13.16
N LEU A 32 7.36 -26.03 12.38
CA LEU A 32 8.79 -25.82 12.64
C LEU A 32 9.03 -25.14 14.00
N ALA A 33 8.22 -24.12 14.33
CA ALA A 33 8.33 -23.44 15.62
C ALA A 33 8.03 -24.38 16.79
N TYR A 34 7.04 -25.26 16.64
CA TYR A 34 6.73 -26.27 17.65
C TYR A 34 7.88 -27.27 17.83
N VAL A 35 8.44 -27.80 16.74
CA VAL A 35 9.57 -28.74 16.80
C VAL A 35 10.80 -28.11 17.44
N VAL A 36 11.11 -26.86 17.11
CA VAL A 36 12.21 -26.12 17.74
C VAL A 36 11.93 -25.88 19.22
N ALA A 37 10.70 -25.53 19.59
CA ALA A 37 10.33 -25.31 20.98
C ALA A 37 10.38 -26.59 21.82
N LEU A 38 10.11 -27.78 21.26
CA LEU A 38 10.27 -29.05 21.96
C LEU A 38 11.72 -29.35 22.37
N VAL A 39 12.71 -28.80 21.65
CA VAL A 39 14.14 -29.02 21.95
C VAL A 39 14.68 -27.96 22.92
N LEU A 40 14.13 -26.75 22.89
CA LEU A 40 14.64 -25.60 23.66
C LEU A 40 13.82 -25.24 24.90
N SER A 41 12.51 -25.56 24.95
CA SER A 41 11.64 -25.30 26.10
C SER A 41 11.63 -26.51 27.04
N SER A 42 11.50 -26.25 28.34
CA SER A 42 11.36 -27.30 29.36
C SER A 42 9.89 -27.70 29.56
N GLU A 43 8.96 -27.05 28.85
CA GLU A 43 7.52 -27.24 29.01
C GLU A 43 7.03 -28.47 28.19
N PRO A 44 6.20 -29.37 28.75
CA PRO A 44 5.82 -30.62 28.10
C PRO A 44 4.94 -30.45 26.84
N ALA A 45 4.37 -29.27 26.63
CA ALA A 45 3.58 -28.94 25.43
C ALA A 45 3.71 -27.44 25.07
N PRO A 46 4.77 -27.03 24.35
CA PRO A 46 5.07 -25.63 24.06
C PRO A 46 4.18 -25.08 22.92
N LEU A 47 2.89 -24.87 23.21
CA LEU A 47 1.89 -24.44 22.22
C LEU A 47 1.94 -22.94 21.91
N THR A 48 2.71 -22.17 22.68
CA THR A 48 2.78 -20.71 22.49
C THR A 48 3.72 -20.32 21.35
N ALA A 49 4.77 -21.11 21.11
CA ALA A 49 5.67 -20.98 19.97
C ALA A 49 4.96 -21.15 18.60
N PRO A 50 4.20 -22.23 18.33
CA PRO A 50 3.46 -22.37 17.07
C PRO A 50 2.37 -21.32 16.92
N LEU A 51 1.68 -20.94 18.00
CA LEU A 51 0.73 -19.82 17.97
C LEU A 51 1.45 -18.51 17.58
N THR A 52 2.65 -18.29 18.13
CA THR A 52 3.54 -17.16 17.79
C THR A 52 3.91 -17.12 16.33
N ALA A 53 4.42 -18.23 15.80
CA ALA A 53 4.73 -18.33 14.38
C ALA A 53 3.49 -18.11 13.50
N LEU A 54 2.31 -18.61 13.87
CA LEU A 54 1.09 -18.44 13.08
C LEU A 54 0.69 -16.96 12.93
N LEU A 55 0.72 -16.18 14.02
CA LEU A 55 0.32 -14.76 13.95
C LEU A 55 1.43 -13.87 13.37
N VAL A 56 2.70 -14.27 13.53
CA VAL A 56 3.84 -13.48 13.07
C VAL A 56 4.13 -13.69 11.60
N VAL A 57 3.85 -14.87 11.03
CA VAL A 57 4.10 -15.17 9.61
C VAL A 57 3.09 -14.43 8.74
N GLN A 58 3.49 -13.27 8.26
CA GLN A 58 2.72 -12.40 7.38
C GLN A 58 3.18 -12.53 5.93
N VAL A 59 2.39 -12.01 4.99
CA VAL A 59 2.71 -12.04 3.55
C VAL A 59 3.98 -11.24 3.22
N THR A 60 4.33 -10.26 4.06
CA THR A 60 5.55 -9.44 3.89
C THR A 60 6.50 -9.60 5.07
N LEU A 61 7.81 -9.44 4.80
CA LEU A 61 8.84 -9.49 5.85
C LEU A 61 8.70 -8.31 6.83
N TYR A 62 8.30 -7.13 6.34
CA TYR A 62 8.07 -5.96 7.18
C TYR A 62 6.90 -6.16 8.14
N ALA A 63 5.77 -6.67 7.65
CA ALA A 63 4.64 -7.01 8.51
C ALA A 63 5.06 -8.09 9.52
N THR A 64 5.78 -9.12 9.10
CA THR A 64 6.26 -10.18 10.00
C THR A 64 7.15 -9.65 11.10
N LEU A 65 8.11 -8.78 10.78
CA LEU A 65 9.00 -8.19 11.76
C LEU A 65 8.25 -7.28 12.74
N THR A 66 7.38 -6.40 12.23
CA THR A 66 6.64 -5.44 13.06
C THR A 66 5.61 -6.13 13.96
N THR A 67 4.86 -7.10 13.42
CA THR A 67 3.92 -7.96 14.17
C THR A 67 4.67 -8.82 15.19
N GLY A 68 5.81 -9.41 14.82
CA GLY A 68 6.69 -10.14 15.74
C GLY A 68 7.17 -9.29 16.92
N MET A 69 7.67 -8.08 16.65
CA MET A 69 8.11 -7.15 17.70
C MET A 69 6.96 -6.71 18.61
N ARG A 70 5.79 -6.39 18.05
CA ARG A 70 4.60 -6.02 18.85
C ARG A 70 4.15 -7.15 19.76
N ARG A 71 4.17 -8.38 19.25
CA ARG A 71 3.79 -9.58 20.00
C ARG A 71 4.79 -9.91 21.11
N VAL A 72 6.08 -9.91 20.81
CA VAL A 72 7.13 -10.10 21.84
C VAL A 72 6.99 -9.04 22.93
N ASN A 73 6.79 -7.78 22.56
CA ASN A 73 6.57 -6.70 23.52
C ASN A 73 5.30 -6.92 24.37
N ALA A 74 4.21 -7.37 23.75
CA ALA A 74 2.96 -7.65 24.47
C ALA A 74 3.14 -8.74 25.54
N VAL A 75 3.82 -9.84 25.19
CA VAL A 75 4.09 -10.94 26.13
C VAL A 75 5.05 -10.48 27.23
N VAL A 76 6.16 -9.82 26.88
CA VAL A 76 7.13 -9.33 27.87
C VAL A 76 6.48 -8.38 28.87
N VAL A 77 5.66 -7.43 28.40
CA VAL A 77 4.93 -6.51 29.28
C VAL A 77 3.95 -7.27 30.18
N GLY A 78 3.19 -8.23 29.64
CA GLY A 78 2.26 -9.04 30.43
C GLY A 78 2.97 -9.84 31.52
N VAL A 79 4.10 -10.44 31.19
CA VAL A 79 4.95 -11.18 32.14
C VAL A 79 5.52 -10.25 33.22
N LEU A 80 6.03 -9.07 32.86
CA LEU A 80 6.53 -8.09 33.83
C LEU A 80 5.45 -7.61 34.79
N ILE A 81 4.24 -7.35 34.28
CA ILE A 81 3.08 -6.97 35.10
C ILE A 81 2.76 -8.12 36.06
N ALA A 82 2.73 -9.37 35.60
CA ALA A 82 2.46 -10.51 36.47
C ALA A 82 3.52 -10.72 37.55
N ILE A 83 4.81 -10.64 37.21
CA ILE A 83 5.89 -10.74 38.20
C ILE A 83 5.74 -9.63 39.24
N GLY A 84 5.56 -8.37 38.81
CA GLY A 84 5.38 -7.25 39.71
C GLY A 84 4.16 -7.42 40.61
N PHE A 85 3.03 -7.86 40.06
CA PHE A 85 1.79 -8.02 40.82
C PHE A 85 1.84 -9.22 41.79
N SER A 86 2.43 -10.34 41.36
CA SER A 86 2.55 -11.56 42.17
C SER A 86 3.40 -11.39 43.42
N ALA A 87 4.34 -10.44 43.40
CA ALA A 87 5.14 -10.09 44.56
C ALA A 87 4.34 -9.30 45.62
N LEU A 88 3.25 -8.62 45.24
CA LEU A 88 2.44 -7.79 46.13
C LEU A 88 1.14 -8.46 46.60
N VAL A 89 0.54 -9.33 45.78
CA VAL A 89 -0.81 -9.85 46.03
C VAL A 89 -0.94 -11.31 45.58
N GLY A 90 -1.56 -12.15 46.42
CA GLY A 90 -1.92 -13.52 46.05
C GLY A 90 -3.07 -13.61 45.02
N LEU A 91 -3.29 -14.81 44.47
CA LEU A 91 -4.37 -15.04 43.50
C LEU A 91 -5.75 -14.99 44.18
N THR A 92 -6.56 -13.98 43.83
CA THR A 92 -7.94 -13.76 44.31
C THR A 92 -8.78 -13.18 43.17
N TRP A 93 -10.12 -13.18 43.30
CA TRP A 93 -11.01 -12.64 42.25
C TRP A 93 -10.79 -11.15 41.97
N TRP A 94 -10.49 -10.35 43.00
CA TRP A 94 -10.26 -8.91 42.86
C TRP A 94 -8.85 -8.60 42.36
N SER A 95 -7.83 -9.38 42.77
CA SER A 95 -6.47 -9.25 42.24
C SER A 95 -6.39 -9.64 40.76
N LEU A 96 -7.17 -10.66 40.34
CA LEU A 96 -7.36 -11.02 38.94
C LEU A 96 -8.03 -9.90 38.13
N GLY A 97 -9.06 -9.26 38.68
CA GLY A 97 -9.69 -8.10 38.03
C GLY A 97 -8.70 -6.94 37.85
N LEU A 98 -7.89 -6.66 38.88
CA LEU A 98 -6.94 -5.54 38.86
C LEU A 98 -5.78 -5.78 37.88
N ILE A 99 -5.26 -7.01 37.78
CA ILE A 99 -4.19 -7.31 36.83
C ILE A 99 -4.67 -7.24 35.38
N ILE A 100 -5.89 -7.69 35.08
CA ILE A 100 -6.48 -7.58 33.74
C ILE A 100 -6.63 -6.11 33.36
N LEU A 101 -7.18 -5.29 34.26
CA LEU A 101 -7.33 -3.86 34.03
C LEU A 101 -5.97 -3.18 33.80
N ALA A 102 -4.98 -3.46 34.65
CA ALA A 102 -3.63 -2.93 34.52
C ALA A 102 -2.98 -3.35 33.19
N ALA A 103 -3.08 -4.62 32.81
CA ALA A 103 -2.53 -5.14 31.55
C ALA A 103 -3.16 -4.51 30.31
N LEU A 104 -4.49 -4.30 30.30
CA LEU A 104 -5.17 -3.63 29.19
C LEU A 104 -4.81 -2.15 29.09
N VAL A 105 -4.74 -1.45 30.21
CA VAL A 105 -4.37 -0.02 30.26
C VAL A 105 -2.92 0.15 29.82
N ILE A 106 -1.99 -0.57 30.46
CA ILE A 106 -0.56 -0.49 30.14
C ILE A 106 -0.30 -0.94 28.71
N GLY A 107 -0.91 -2.04 28.26
CA GLY A 107 -0.77 -2.54 26.89
C GLY A 107 -1.08 -1.49 25.82
N ARG A 108 -2.02 -0.57 26.09
CA ARG A 108 -2.35 0.55 25.19
C ARG A 108 -1.24 1.60 25.15
N PHE A 109 -0.52 1.82 26.26
CA PHE A 109 0.62 2.73 26.32
C PHE A 109 1.89 2.14 25.68
N VAL A 110 2.11 0.82 25.74
CA VAL A 110 3.33 0.19 25.20
C VAL A 110 3.25 -0.13 23.70
N ARG A 111 2.29 0.45 22.96
CA ARG A 111 2.08 0.23 21.53
C ARG A 111 1.92 -1.26 21.15
N ALA A 112 1.28 -2.06 22.02
CA ALA A 112 0.98 -3.47 21.71
C ALA A 112 -0.01 -3.62 20.52
N GLY A 113 -0.74 -2.55 20.18
CA GLY A 113 -1.60 -2.52 18.99
C GLY A 113 -2.75 -3.52 19.09
N GLU A 114 -2.82 -4.45 18.13
CA GLU A 114 -3.81 -5.54 18.10
C GLU A 114 -3.57 -6.60 19.20
N PHE A 115 -2.37 -6.65 19.79
CA PHE A 115 -1.99 -7.64 20.81
C PHE A 115 -2.23 -7.18 22.26
N VAL A 116 -2.98 -6.09 22.48
CA VAL A 116 -3.35 -5.63 23.84
C VAL A 116 -4.03 -6.73 24.68
N PRO A 117 -4.99 -7.51 24.14
CA PRO A 117 -5.55 -8.65 24.88
C PRO A 117 -4.52 -9.71 25.26
N GLU A 118 -3.46 -9.87 24.46
CA GLU A 118 -2.40 -10.86 24.71
C GLU A 118 -1.52 -10.48 25.91
N VAL A 119 -1.39 -9.17 26.20
CA VAL A 119 -0.77 -8.67 27.43
C VAL A 119 -1.53 -9.19 28.66
N ALA A 120 -2.86 -9.08 28.63
CA ALA A 120 -3.72 -9.54 29.72
C ALA A 120 -3.71 -11.07 29.85
N ILE A 121 -3.82 -11.81 28.73
CA ILE A 121 -3.75 -13.27 28.73
C ILE A 121 -2.41 -13.75 29.30
N SER A 122 -1.29 -13.17 28.86
CA SER A 122 0.03 -13.55 29.36
C SER A 122 0.19 -13.25 30.85
N ALA A 123 -0.32 -12.10 31.30
CA ALA A 123 -0.30 -11.74 32.72
C ALA A 123 -1.13 -12.72 33.59
N MET A 124 -2.32 -13.10 33.11
CA MET A 124 -3.19 -14.06 33.79
C MET A 124 -2.56 -15.46 33.87
N LEU A 125 -1.96 -15.94 32.78
CA LEU A 125 -1.36 -17.27 32.73
C LEU A 125 -0.16 -17.39 33.69
N VAL A 126 0.67 -16.34 33.78
CA VAL A 126 1.80 -16.32 34.72
C VAL A 126 1.34 -16.21 36.18
N LEU A 127 0.30 -15.41 36.46
CA LEU A 127 -0.24 -15.26 37.82
C LEU A 127 -0.93 -16.54 38.32
N GLY A 128 -1.54 -17.31 37.41
CA GLY A 128 -2.29 -18.53 37.74
C GLY A 128 -1.44 -19.76 38.09
N VAL A 129 -0.12 -19.72 37.81
CA VAL A 129 0.77 -20.86 38.06
C VAL A 129 1.62 -20.62 39.30
N THR A 130 1.73 -21.64 40.16
CA THR A 130 2.43 -21.57 41.45
C THR A 130 3.94 -21.40 41.36
N ARG A 131 4.55 -21.61 40.18
CA ARG A 131 5.97 -21.37 39.90
C ARG A 131 6.16 -20.19 38.94
N VAL A 132 5.87 -19.00 39.45
CA VAL A 132 5.85 -17.75 38.67
C VAL A 132 7.18 -17.49 37.92
N ALA A 133 8.33 -17.81 38.51
CA ALA A 133 9.64 -17.52 37.91
C ALA A 133 10.02 -18.44 36.73
N GLU A 134 9.79 -19.75 36.85
CA GLU A 134 10.07 -20.72 35.77
C GLU A 134 9.09 -20.50 34.60
N THR A 135 7.79 -20.38 34.89
CA THR A 135 6.78 -20.15 33.84
C THR A 135 6.87 -18.79 33.17
N ALA A 136 7.30 -17.74 33.87
CA ALA A 136 7.55 -16.43 33.26
C ALA A 136 8.66 -16.48 32.20
N TRP A 137 9.75 -17.19 32.50
CA TRP A 137 10.87 -17.32 31.58
C TRP A 137 10.50 -18.16 30.36
N ASP A 138 9.85 -19.31 30.57
CA ASP A 138 9.41 -20.19 29.50
C ASP A 138 8.45 -19.48 28.55
N ARG A 139 7.52 -18.67 29.07
CA ARG A 139 6.58 -17.91 28.23
C ARG A 139 7.27 -16.89 27.32
N VAL A 140 8.28 -16.20 27.83
CA VAL A 140 9.08 -15.25 27.04
C VAL A 140 9.92 -16.00 26.01
N LEU A 141 10.57 -17.09 26.42
CA LEU A 141 11.44 -17.91 25.58
C LEU A 141 10.66 -18.53 24.41
N GLU A 142 9.48 -19.10 24.65
CA GLU A 142 8.64 -19.68 23.60
C GLU A 142 8.12 -18.63 22.62
N THR A 143 7.76 -17.44 23.10
CA THR A 143 7.35 -16.32 22.23
C THR A 143 8.51 -15.86 21.36
N LEU A 144 9.72 -15.76 21.93
CA LEU A 144 10.93 -15.42 21.17
C LEU A 144 11.27 -16.49 20.13
N ILE A 145 11.14 -17.77 20.47
CA ILE A 145 11.34 -18.88 19.52
C ILE A 145 10.33 -18.80 18.39
N GLY A 146 9.04 -18.65 18.69
CA GLY A 146 8.02 -18.57 17.64
C GLY A 146 8.17 -17.36 16.73
N ALA A 147 8.52 -16.19 17.29
CA ALA A 147 8.80 -14.98 16.52
C ALA A 147 10.08 -15.13 15.68
N GLY A 148 11.14 -15.72 16.25
CA GLY A 148 12.41 -15.97 15.58
C GLY A 148 12.30 -16.98 14.45
N VAL A 149 11.61 -18.11 14.68
CA VAL A 149 11.35 -19.12 13.65
C VAL A 149 10.43 -18.57 12.56
N GLY A 150 9.36 -17.85 12.93
CA GLY A 150 8.49 -17.19 11.94
C GLY A 150 9.24 -16.19 11.06
N LEU A 151 10.12 -15.39 11.65
CA LEU A 151 10.97 -14.45 10.92
C LEU A 151 11.99 -15.18 10.03
N LEU A 152 12.73 -16.15 10.57
CA LEU A 152 13.73 -16.93 9.84
C LEU A 152 13.09 -17.69 8.68
N PHE A 153 11.94 -18.29 8.90
CA PHE A 153 11.16 -18.95 7.87
C PHE A 153 10.74 -17.97 6.77
N ASN A 154 10.28 -16.76 7.13
CA ASN A 154 9.92 -15.75 6.13
C ASN A 154 11.13 -15.22 5.35
N VAL A 155 12.31 -15.16 5.98
CA VAL A 155 13.58 -14.79 5.32
C VAL A 155 14.10 -15.89 4.40
N LEU A 156 14.04 -17.16 4.82
CA LEU A 156 14.51 -18.30 4.01
C LEU A 156 13.56 -18.60 2.86
N PHE A 157 12.25 -18.55 3.14
CA PHE A 157 11.17 -18.74 2.16
C PHE A 157 10.58 -17.39 1.77
N VAL A 158 11.41 -16.53 1.18
CA VAL A 158 11.02 -15.18 0.74
C VAL A 158 9.74 -15.28 -0.09
N PRO A 159 8.64 -14.62 0.34
CA PRO A 159 7.39 -14.64 -0.40
C PRO A 159 7.62 -14.04 -1.80
N PRO A 160 6.91 -14.53 -2.84
CA PRO A 160 7.04 -13.96 -4.17
C PRO A 160 6.74 -12.45 -4.10
N VAL A 161 7.55 -11.64 -4.79
CA VAL A 161 7.37 -10.20 -4.78
C VAL A 161 6.10 -9.91 -5.60
N TRP A 162 5.02 -9.51 -4.93
CA TRP A 162 3.71 -9.24 -5.52
C TRP A 162 3.69 -7.89 -6.24
N VAL A 163 4.66 -7.68 -7.12
CA VAL A 163 4.84 -6.46 -7.89
C VAL A 163 3.92 -6.43 -9.11
N GLN A 164 3.69 -7.60 -9.74
CA GLN A 164 2.79 -7.72 -10.89
C GLN A 164 1.32 -7.36 -10.61
N PRO A 165 0.73 -7.70 -9.45
CA PRO A 165 -0.63 -7.26 -9.10
C PRO A 165 -0.81 -5.74 -9.06
N ALA A 166 0.20 -4.98 -8.59
CA ALA A 166 0.08 -3.52 -8.48
C ALA A 166 0.13 -2.83 -9.85
N SER A 167 1.05 -3.25 -10.73
CA SER A 167 1.12 -2.76 -12.11
C SER A 167 -0.16 -3.08 -12.89
N ALA A 168 -0.63 -4.33 -12.78
CA ALA A 168 -1.86 -4.76 -13.44
C ALA A 168 -3.09 -3.97 -12.93
N ALA A 169 -3.15 -3.65 -11.63
CA ALA A 169 -4.22 -2.85 -11.06
C ALA A 169 -4.20 -1.40 -11.57
N ILE A 170 -3.01 -0.81 -11.75
CA ILE A 170 -2.81 0.51 -12.35
C ILE A 170 -3.21 0.50 -13.84
N GLU A 171 -2.75 -0.49 -14.61
CA GLU A 171 -3.11 -0.66 -16.03
C GLU A 171 -4.62 -0.84 -16.20
N ASP A 172 -5.27 -1.59 -15.32
CA ASP A 172 -6.71 -1.80 -15.34
C ASP A 172 -7.51 -0.52 -14.99
N LEU A 173 -7.03 0.28 -14.02
CA LEU A 173 -7.60 1.61 -13.72
C LEU A 173 -7.46 2.55 -14.92
N ALA A 174 -6.27 2.64 -15.50
CA ALA A 174 -6.03 3.45 -16.69
C ALA A 174 -6.86 2.96 -17.88
N GLY A 175 -7.03 1.64 -18.04
CA GLY A 175 -7.91 1.04 -19.03
C GLY A 175 -9.38 1.40 -18.84
N ARG A 176 -9.87 1.52 -17.59
CA ARG A 176 -11.22 2.04 -17.31
C ARG A 176 -11.35 3.51 -17.68
N MET A 177 -10.38 4.35 -17.31
CA MET A 177 -10.35 5.77 -17.69
C MET A 177 -10.33 5.95 -19.20
N ARG A 178 -9.51 5.17 -19.91
CA ARG A 178 -9.42 5.11 -21.37
C ARG A 178 -10.79 4.79 -21.99
N ARG A 179 -11.45 3.73 -21.51
CA ARG A 179 -12.78 3.34 -22.00
C ARG A 179 -13.81 4.46 -21.80
N LEU A 180 -13.80 5.11 -20.64
CA LEU A 180 -14.71 6.21 -20.37
C LEU A 180 -14.45 7.41 -21.31
N LEU A 181 -13.20 7.80 -21.54
CA LEU A 181 -12.85 8.85 -22.51
C LEU A 181 -13.31 8.52 -23.93
N VAL A 182 -13.08 7.28 -24.38
CA VAL A 182 -13.56 6.81 -25.69
C VAL A 182 -15.08 6.91 -25.79
N CYS A 183 -15.82 6.41 -24.78
CA CYS A 183 -17.27 6.49 -24.77
C CYS A 183 -17.78 7.95 -24.81
N LEU A 184 -17.15 8.86 -24.08
CA LEU A 184 -17.50 10.28 -24.14
C LEU A 184 -17.31 10.84 -25.56
N GLY A 185 -16.20 10.49 -26.22
CA GLY A 185 -15.95 10.86 -27.61
C GLY A 185 -16.96 10.28 -28.60
N ASP A 186 -17.44 9.06 -28.39
CA ASP A 186 -18.47 8.46 -29.24
C ASP A 186 -19.84 9.15 -29.07
N GLU A 187 -20.13 9.65 -27.87
CA GLU A 187 -21.43 10.21 -27.53
C GLU A 187 -21.57 11.71 -27.82
N VAL A 188 -20.46 12.50 -27.88
CA VAL A 188 -20.52 13.97 -28.04
C VAL A 188 -21.15 14.47 -29.36
N GLY A 189 -21.23 13.62 -30.39
CA GLY A 189 -21.84 13.98 -31.68
C GLY A 189 -23.36 13.83 -31.75
N GLY A 190 -23.96 13.13 -30.79
CA GLY A 190 -25.38 12.83 -30.77
C GLY A 190 -26.17 13.73 -29.83
N HIS A 191 -27.48 13.49 -29.83
CA HIS A 191 -28.32 13.83 -28.70
C HIS A 191 -28.14 12.76 -27.61
N ILE A 192 -27.74 13.17 -26.40
CA ILE A 192 -27.61 12.26 -25.25
C ILE A 192 -28.75 12.54 -24.26
N PRO A 193 -29.59 11.53 -23.93
CA PRO A 193 -30.53 11.63 -22.83
C PRO A 193 -29.83 11.93 -21.50
N VAL A 194 -30.43 12.78 -20.66
CA VAL A 194 -29.85 13.15 -19.36
C VAL A 194 -29.56 11.93 -18.47
N SER A 195 -30.35 10.85 -18.59
CA SER A 195 -30.14 9.59 -17.89
C SER A 195 -28.84 8.89 -18.28
N GLU A 196 -28.46 8.93 -19.57
CA GLU A 196 -27.23 8.32 -20.08
C GLU A 196 -26.01 9.15 -19.68
N ALA A 197 -26.07 10.48 -19.82
CA ALA A 197 -25.01 11.35 -19.32
C ALA A 197 -24.80 11.21 -17.80
N ALA A 198 -25.89 11.07 -17.03
CA ALA A 198 -25.82 10.80 -15.60
C ALA A 198 -25.22 9.42 -15.28
N ALA A 199 -25.44 8.42 -16.13
CA ALA A 199 -24.81 7.10 -16.00
C ALA A 199 -23.29 7.18 -16.20
N ARG A 200 -22.81 7.96 -17.19
CA ARG A 200 -21.37 8.23 -17.38
C ARG A 200 -20.73 8.96 -16.20
N LEU A 201 -21.44 9.92 -15.61
CA LEU A 201 -21.00 10.56 -14.38
C LEU A 201 -20.94 9.58 -13.20
N HIS A 202 -21.86 8.61 -13.13
CA HIS A 202 -21.81 7.57 -12.10
C HIS A 202 -20.65 6.60 -12.33
N GLU A 203 -20.39 6.21 -13.58
CA GLU A 203 -19.21 5.42 -13.96
C GLU A 203 -17.91 6.12 -13.56
N ALA A 204 -17.80 7.43 -13.82
CA ALA A 204 -16.65 8.23 -13.39
C ALA A 204 -16.46 8.25 -11.86
N ARG A 205 -17.54 8.32 -11.08
CA ARG A 205 -17.49 8.24 -9.61
C ARG A 205 -17.04 6.88 -9.09
N ARG A 206 -17.26 5.81 -9.85
CA ARG A 206 -16.79 4.47 -9.47
C ARG A 206 -15.28 4.36 -9.56
N LEU A 207 -14.63 5.12 -10.45
CA LEU A 207 -13.17 5.20 -10.52
C LEU A 207 -12.56 5.65 -9.19
N ASP A 208 -13.19 6.59 -8.48
CA ASP A 208 -12.76 7.05 -7.15
C ASP A 208 -12.71 5.87 -6.14
N HIS A 209 -13.65 4.93 -6.23
CA HIS A 209 -13.66 3.72 -5.39
C HIS A 209 -12.60 2.70 -5.83
N ASP A 210 -12.41 2.54 -7.14
CA ASP A 210 -11.41 1.64 -7.68
C ASP A 210 -9.99 2.08 -7.28
N ILE A 211 -9.73 3.38 -7.21
CA ILE A 211 -8.45 3.95 -6.73
C ILE A 211 -8.11 3.46 -5.32
N VAL A 212 -9.10 3.35 -4.41
CA VAL A 212 -8.87 2.83 -3.04
C VAL A 212 -8.39 1.38 -3.07
N GLN A 213 -8.91 0.57 -4.00
CA GLN A 213 -8.48 -0.82 -4.16
C GLN A 213 -7.06 -0.90 -4.74
N VAL A 214 -6.75 -0.04 -5.72
CA VAL A 214 -5.41 0.05 -6.31
C VAL A 214 -4.38 0.53 -5.26
N ASP A 215 -4.71 1.53 -4.44
CA ASP A 215 -3.85 2.02 -3.34
C ASP A 215 -3.58 0.91 -2.31
N ALA A 216 -4.58 0.09 -1.97
CA ALA A 216 -4.37 -1.07 -1.09
C ALA A 216 -3.40 -2.10 -1.70
N ALA A 217 -3.57 -2.42 -2.99
CA ALA A 217 -2.67 -3.32 -3.71
C ALA A 217 -1.24 -2.75 -3.81
N LEU A 218 -1.13 -1.44 -4.04
CA LEU A 218 0.15 -0.74 -4.09
C LEU A 218 0.85 -0.78 -2.73
N ARG A 219 0.16 -0.44 -1.63
CA ARG A 219 0.71 -0.51 -0.27
C ARG A 219 1.23 -1.91 0.07
N GLN A 220 0.51 -2.95 -0.34
CA GLN A 220 0.98 -4.34 -0.16
C GLN A 220 2.26 -4.63 -0.96
N ALA A 221 2.37 -4.12 -2.18
CA ALA A 221 3.58 -4.21 -2.99
C ALA A 221 4.75 -3.42 -2.37
N GLU A 222 4.49 -2.20 -1.87
CA GLU A 222 5.47 -1.37 -1.17
C GLU A 222 6.07 -2.08 0.06
N ASP A 223 5.21 -2.65 0.91
CA ASP A 223 5.64 -3.39 2.11
C ASP A 223 6.41 -4.66 1.77
N SER A 224 6.13 -5.27 0.62
CA SER A 224 6.88 -6.42 0.10
C SER A 224 8.29 -6.05 -0.35
N LEU A 225 8.48 -4.83 -0.86
CA LEU A 225 9.76 -4.34 -1.38
C LEU A 225 10.69 -3.79 -0.29
N ARG A 226 10.15 -3.21 0.79
CA ARG A 226 10.92 -2.51 1.84
C ARG A 226 12.05 -3.29 2.50
N LEU A 227 11.89 -4.61 2.67
CA LEU A 227 12.88 -5.46 3.35
C LEU A 227 13.34 -6.64 2.49
N ASN A 228 13.03 -6.66 1.19
CA ASN A 228 13.40 -7.80 0.35
C ASN A 228 14.86 -7.68 -0.10
N PRO A 229 15.79 -8.52 0.41
CA PRO A 229 17.22 -8.41 0.08
C PRO A 229 17.53 -8.70 -1.39
N ARG A 230 16.58 -9.27 -2.14
CA ARG A 230 16.73 -9.60 -3.57
C ARG A 230 16.43 -8.44 -4.53
N VAL A 231 15.83 -7.34 -4.07
CA VAL A 231 15.40 -6.24 -4.97
C VAL A 231 16.27 -5.01 -4.73
N LYS A 232 17.23 -4.76 -5.62
CA LYS A 232 18.13 -3.60 -5.53
C LYS A 232 17.48 -2.26 -5.91
N GLU A 233 16.38 -2.29 -6.67
CA GLU A 233 15.70 -1.07 -7.19
C GLU A 233 14.29 -0.86 -6.60
N GLY A 234 13.97 -1.52 -5.48
CA GLY A 234 12.62 -1.51 -4.91
C GLY A 234 12.12 -0.12 -4.50
N THR A 235 13.03 0.78 -4.13
CA THR A 235 12.70 2.16 -3.73
C THR A 235 12.24 3.00 -4.92
N LEU A 236 13.01 3.02 -6.01
CA LEU A 236 12.67 3.79 -7.22
C LEU A 236 11.34 3.31 -7.79
N TYR A 237 11.15 1.98 -7.85
CA TYR A 237 9.92 1.37 -8.32
C TYR A 237 8.70 1.78 -7.48
N ARG A 238 8.83 1.77 -6.15
CA ARG A 238 7.80 2.22 -5.21
C ARG A 238 7.42 3.68 -5.41
N VAL A 239 8.41 4.56 -5.52
CA VAL A 239 8.16 6.00 -5.73
C VAL A 239 7.46 6.21 -7.08
N VAL A 240 7.93 5.55 -8.15
CA VAL A 240 7.34 5.68 -9.49
C VAL A 240 5.87 5.24 -9.53
N LEU A 241 5.54 4.07 -8.98
CA LEU A 241 4.15 3.60 -8.96
C LEU A 241 3.25 4.49 -8.10
N ARG A 242 3.75 4.99 -6.97
CA ARG A 242 2.99 5.86 -6.07
C ARG A 242 2.69 7.21 -6.71
N THR A 243 3.72 7.89 -7.19
CA THR A 243 3.52 9.16 -7.91
C THR A 243 2.68 8.96 -9.17
N GLY A 244 2.81 7.81 -9.85
CA GLY A 244 1.95 7.45 -10.98
C GLY A 244 0.48 7.29 -10.60
N LEU A 245 0.19 6.62 -9.48
CA LEU A 245 -1.17 6.49 -8.95
C LEU A 245 -1.75 7.85 -8.54
N ASP A 246 -0.95 8.72 -7.90
CA ASP A 246 -1.38 10.06 -7.52
C ASP A 246 -1.80 10.89 -8.76
N THR A 247 -1.03 10.81 -9.86
CA THR A 247 -1.39 11.44 -11.13
C THR A 247 -2.70 10.88 -11.71
N LEU A 248 -2.90 9.56 -11.67
CA LEU A 248 -4.15 8.94 -12.15
C LEU A 248 -5.34 9.29 -11.25
N GLU A 249 -5.15 9.42 -9.94
CA GLU A 249 -6.18 9.86 -8.99
C GLU A 249 -6.65 11.28 -9.32
N ILE A 250 -5.72 12.21 -9.50
CA ILE A 250 -6.06 13.60 -9.88
C ILE A 250 -6.77 13.60 -11.24
N SER A 251 -6.26 12.83 -12.21
CA SER A 251 -6.86 12.72 -13.54
C SER A 251 -8.27 12.13 -13.51
N ALA A 252 -8.56 11.16 -12.64
CA ALA A 252 -9.89 10.59 -12.45
C ALA A 252 -10.88 11.60 -11.85
N VAL A 253 -10.43 12.42 -10.88
CA VAL A 253 -11.22 13.51 -10.31
C VAL A 253 -11.58 14.55 -11.38
N VAL A 254 -10.63 14.90 -12.24
CA VAL A 254 -10.86 15.84 -13.35
C VAL A 254 -11.80 15.22 -14.40
N LEU A 255 -11.61 13.94 -14.76
CA LEU A 255 -12.50 13.21 -15.68
C LEU A 255 -13.94 13.16 -15.16
N ARG A 256 -14.13 12.96 -13.85
CA ARG A 256 -15.45 13.06 -13.20
C ARG A 256 -16.07 14.44 -13.36
N THR A 257 -15.26 15.49 -13.27
CA THR A 257 -15.70 16.88 -13.46
C THR A 257 -16.05 17.15 -14.92
N LEU A 258 -15.31 16.55 -15.87
CA LEU A 258 -15.61 16.59 -17.29
C LEU A 258 -16.96 15.91 -17.60
N CYS A 259 -17.22 14.71 -17.06
CA CYS A 259 -18.52 14.04 -17.17
C CYS A 259 -19.65 14.89 -16.58
N ARG A 260 -19.39 15.61 -15.48
CA ARG A 260 -20.35 16.53 -14.83
C ARG A 260 -20.70 17.68 -15.78
N THR A 261 -19.71 18.29 -16.42
CA THR A 261 -19.90 19.37 -17.41
C THR A 261 -20.73 18.89 -18.60
N LEU A 262 -20.43 17.72 -19.17
CA LEU A 262 -21.22 17.14 -20.26
C LEU A 262 -22.66 16.81 -19.83
N THR A 263 -22.85 16.34 -18.60
CA THR A 263 -24.19 16.10 -18.03
C THR A 263 -24.98 17.39 -17.88
N ASP A 264 -24.35 18.47 -17.43
CA ASP A 264 -25.01 19.77 -17.29
C ASP A 264 -25.33 20.39 -18.66
N LEU A 265 -24.51 20.13 -19.69
CA LEU A 265 -24.82 20.49 -21.07
C LEU A 265 -26.02 19.68 -21.60
N ALA A 266 -26.06 18.37 -21.37
CA ALA A 266 -27.20 17.51 -21.76
C ALA A 266 -28.52 17.95 -21.11
N LYS A 267 -28.48 18.41 -19.84
CA LYS A 267 -29.66 18.98 -19.16
C LYS A 267 -30.14 20.29 -19.77
N ALA A 268 -29.21 21.10 -20.29
CA ALA A 268 -29.55 22.35 -20.96
C ALA A 268 -30.04 22.12 -22.41
N ARG A 269 -29.61 21.03 -23.05
CA ARG A 269 -29.82 20.68 -24.46
C ARG A 269 -30.63 19.39 -24.62
N THR A 270 -31.87 19.39 -24.12
CA THR A 270 -32.68 18.16 -24.01
C THR A 270 -33.28 17.64 -25.31
N GLN A 271 -33.28 18.41 -26.39
CA GLN A 271 -33.88 18.04 -27.69
C GLN A 271 -32.95 18.32 -28.87
N GLU A 272 -31.69 18.64 -28.59
CA GLU A 272 -30.69 18.99 -29.60
C GLU A 272 -29.40 18.20 -29.35
N HIS A 273 -28.49 18.23 -30.32
CA HIS A 273 -27.16 17.63 -30.19
C HIS A 273 -26.34 18.44 -29.18
N LEU A 274 -25.43 17.78 -28.45
CA LEU A 274 -24.55 18.50 -27.52
C LEU A 274 -23.67 19.52 -28.22
N PHE A 275 -23.14 19.16 -29.39
CA PHE A 275 -22.27 20.01 -30.20
C PHE A 275 -22.65 19.92 -31.68
N ALA A 276 -22.28 20.94 -32.44
CA ALA A 276 -22.39 20.88 -33.91
C ALA A 276 -21.48 19.76 -34.45
N PRO A 277 -21.82 19.11 -35.58
CA PRO A 277 -21.10 17.92 -36.06
C PRO A 277 -19.58 18.10 -36.23
N HIS A 278 -19.14 19.27 -36.69
CA HIS A 278 -17.72 19.57 -36.86
C HIS A 278 -16.99 19.74 -35.50
N ILE A 279 -17.61 20.37 -34.50
CA ILE A 279 -17.08 20.47 -33.13
C ILE A 279 -17.04 19.08 -32.48
N ALA A 280 -18.11 18.29 -32.65
CA ALA A 280 -18.19 16.96 -32.10
C ALA A 280 -17.10 16.03 -32.65
N THR A 281 -16.80 16.13 -33.95
CA THR A 281 -15.71 15.36 -34.58
C THR A 281 -14.36 15.73 -33.97
N ALA A 282 -14.09 17.03 -33.79
CA ALA A 282 -12.85 17.49 -33.16
C ALA A 282 -12.77 17.06 -31.67
N LEU A 283 -13.87 17.15 -30.91
CA LEU A 283 -13.93 16.66 -29.53
C LEU A 283 -13.70 15.15 -29.43
N HIS A 284 -14.27 14.37 -30.35
CA HIS A 284 -14.04 12.94 -30.44
C HIS A 284 -12.53 12.65 -30.60
N GLU A 285 -11.86 13.34 -31.52
CA GLU A 285 -10.41 13.19 -31.72
C GLU A 285 -9.60 13.52 -30.47
N VAL A 286 -9.92 14.63 -29.78
CA VAL A 286 -9.25 14.99 -28.51
C VAL A 286 -9.42 13.88 -27.48
N PHE A 287 -10.64 13.36 -27.28
CA PHE A 287 -10.88 12.31 -26.31
C PHE A 287 -10.17 11.01 -26.65
N GLN A 288 -10.05 10.66 -27.93
CA GLN A 288 -9.26 9.51 -28.39
C GLN A 288 -7.77 9.67 -28.07
N HIS A 289 -7.20 10.85 -28.32
CA HIS A 289 -5.79 11.12 -27.99
C HIS A 289 -5.54 11.13 -26.47
N MET A 290 -6.44 11.73 -25.69
CA MET A 290 -6.37 11.67 -24.22
C MET A 290 -6.45 10.23 -23.70
N ALA A 291 -7.31 9.41 -24.30
CA ALA A 291 -7.46 8.00 -23.93
C ALA A 291 -6.14 7.23 -24.15
N ARG A 292 -5.46 7.47 -25.28
CA ARG A 292 -4.13 6.88 -25.56
C ARG A 292 -3.03 7.44 -24.66
N ALA A 293 -3.10 8.71 -24.30
CA ALA A 293 -2.16 9.32 -23.36
C ALA A 293 -2.25 8.68 -21.97
N VAL A 294 -3.46 8.47 -21.44
CA VAL A 294 -3.68 7.77 -20.16
C VAL A 294 -3.13 6.35 -20.19
N GLU A 295 -3.35 5.61 -21.28
CA GLU A 295 -2.81 4.26 -21.45
C GLU A 295 -1.28 4.25 -21.55
N SER A 296 -0.71 5.15 -22.34
CA SER A 296 0.74 5.30 -22.48
C SER A 296 1.41 5.71 -21.16
N PHE A 297 0.75 6.55 -20.37
CA PHE A 297 1.20 6.90 -19.03
C PHE A 297 1.22 5.68 -18.11
N ALA A 298 0.17 4.87 -18.12
CA ALA A 298 0.12 3.64 -17.33
C ALA A 298 1.23 2.64 -17.74
N VAL A 299 1.50 2.50 -19.03
CA VAL A 299 2.63 1.69 -19.52
C VAL A 299 3.97 2.25 -19.06
N LEU A 300 4.16 3.57 -19.11
CA LEU A 300 5.39 4.23 -18.67
C LEU A 300 5.66 4.04 -17.17
N ILE A 301 4.64 4.09 -16.31
CA ILE A 301 4.83 3.91 -14.85
C ILE A 301 5.00 2.43 -14.45
N THR A 302 4.52 1.49 -15.27
CA THR A 302 4.62 0.05 -15.00
C THR A 302 5.83 -0.62 -15.65
N THR A 303 6.39 0.00 -16.70
CA THR A 303 7.58 -0.50 -17.41
C THR A 303 8.84 -0.28 -16.56
N GLN A 304 9.66 -1.34 -16.44
CA GLN A 304 10.92 -1.30 -15.67
C GLN A 304 12.00 -0.47 -16.39
N VAL A 305 12.92 0.09 -15.61
CA VAL A 305 13.98 1.01 -16.04
C VAL A 305 14.85 0.39 -17.14
N GLY A 306 15.16 1.17 -18.18
CA GLY A 306 16.00 0.76 -19.32
C GLY A 306 15.47 1.31 -20.64
N ALA A 307 15.89 0.73 -21.77
CA ALA A 307 15.48 1.15 -23.12
C ALA A 307 13.95 1.15 -23.32
N ASN A 308 13.23 0.22 -22.67
CA ASN A 308 11.78 0.14 -22.76
C ASN A 308 11.07 1.34 -22.12
N ALA A 309 11.68 1.99 -21.12
CA ALA A 309 11.14 3.15 -20.44
C ALA A 309 11.28 4.43 -21.30
N GLU A 310 12.42 4.61 -21.97
CA GLU A 310 12.63 5.73 -22.91
C GLU A 310 11.64 5.67 -24.08
N GLU A 311 11.40 4.48 -24.63
CA GLU A 311 10.38 4.31 -25.68
C GLU A 311 8.96 4.61 -25.17
N ALA A 312 8.63 4.20 -23.94
CA ALA A 312 7.33 4.48 -23.34
C ALA A 312 7.14 5.98 -23.08
N GLU A 313 8.21 6.68 -22.69
CA GLU A 313 8.23 8.13 -22.47
C GLU A 313 8.03 8.88 -23.79
N ALA A 314 8.74 8.48 -24.85
CA ALA A 314 8.58 9.05 -26.19
C ALA A 314 7.14 8.87 -26.72
N ARG A 315 6.56 7.67 -26.55
CA ARG A 315 5.15 7.39 -26.93
C ARG A 315 4.17 8.29 -26.17
N LEU A 316 4.34 8.45 -24.86
CA LEU A 316 3.51 9.35 -24.07
C LEU A 316 3.64 10.80 -24.53
N ALA A 317 4.86 11.29 -24.74
CA ALA A 317 5.11 12.65 -25.21
C ALA A 317 4.45 12.93 -26.57
N GLU A 318 4.50 11.95 -27.49
CA GLU A 318 3.84 12.03 -28.79
C GLU A 318 2.30 12.12 -28.66
N GLU A 319 1.68 11.27 -27.83
CA GLU A 319 0.23 11.31 -27.63
C GLU A 319 -0.24 12.57 -26.89
N LEU A 320 0.56 13.11 -25.96
CA LEU A 320 0.29 14.40 -25.32
C LEU A 320 0.38 15.55 -26.32
N ALA A 321 1.39 15.55 -27.21
CA ALA A 321 1.51 16.56 -28.26
C ALA A 321 0.32 16.53 -29.22
N ARG A 322 -0.12 15.34 -29.64
CA ARG A 322 -1.33 15.15 -30.47
C ARG A 322 -2.58 15.63 -29.75
N SER A 323 -2.72 15.29 -28.46
CA SER A 323 -3.86 15.73 -27.64
C SER A 323 -3.94 17.25 -27.55
N ARG A 324 -2.82 17.92 -27.32
CA ARG A 324 -2.74 19.40 -27.26
C ARG A 324 -3.09 20.05 -28.59
N ALA A 325 -2.53 19.54 -29.68
CA ALA A 325 -2.82 20.05 -31.02
C ALA A 325 -4.33 19.91 -31.37
N SER A 326 -4.92 18.75 -31.10
CA SER A 326 -6.36 18.52 -31.32
C SER A 326 -7.22 19.40 -30.39
N ARG A 327 -6.80 19.57 -29.13
CA ARG A 327 -7.45 20.47 -28.17
C ARG A 327 -7.46 21.91 -28.67
N ASP A 328 -6.37 22.38 -29.27
CA ASP A 328 -6.31 23.74 -29.80
C ASP A 328 -7.27 23.95 -30.98
N VAL A 329 -7.45 22.94 -31.83
CA VAL A 329 -8.49 22.96 -32.87
C VAL A 329 -9.88 23.08 -32.23
N VAL A 330 -10.18 22.26 -31.21
CA VAL A 330 -11.45 22.33 -30.47
C VAL A 330 -11.65 23.71 -29.84
N ALA A 331 -10.61 24.31 -29.27
CA ALA A 331 -10.70 25.62 -28.64
C ALA A 331 -11.12 26.72 -29.64
N HIS A 332 -10.56 26.72 -30.84
CA HIS A 332 -10.96 27.66 -31.90
C HIS A 332 -12.40 27.43 -32.35
N LEU A 333 -12.78 26.18 -32.62
CA LEU A 333 -14.16 25.86 -33.06
C LEU A 333 -15.22 26.20 -31.99
N LEU A 334 -14.92 25.96 -30.71
CA LEU A 334 -15.81 26.34 -29.62
C LEU A 334 -15.90 27.86 -29.46
N LEU A 335 -14.81 28.59 -29.68
CA LEU A 335 -14.81 30.06 -29.64
C LEU A 335 -15.68 30.64 -30.75
N ASP A 336 -15.51 30.18 -31.98
CA ASP A 336 -16.31 30.61 -33.13
C ASP A 336 -17.80 30.31 -32.89
N GLY A 337 -18.12 29.11 -32.43
CA GLY A 337 -19.50 28.73 -32.09
C GLY A 337 -20.12 29.58 -30.97
N VAL A 338 -19.33 30.02 -29.99
CA VAL A 338 -19.79 30.91 -28.91
C VAL A 338 -20.03 32.34 -29.41
N GLN A 339 -19.24 32.82 -30.37
CA GLN A 339 -19.43 34.14 -30.98
C GLN A 339 -20.75 34.22 -31.76
N GLU A 340 -21.15 33.12 -32.42
CA GLU A 340 -22.44 33.02 -33.10
C GLU A 340 -23.60 32.80 -32.12
N HIS A 341 -23.42 31.89 -31.15
CA HIS A 341 -24.45 31.46 -30.21
C HIS A 341 -23.89 31.36 -28.77
N PRO A 342 -23.96 32.41 -27.95
CA PRO A 342 -23.30 32.46 -26.64
C PRO A 342 -23.97 31.61 -25.54
N ARG A 343 -24.84 30.66 -25.91
CA ARG A 343 -25.55 29.80 -24.96
C ARG A 343 -24.59 28.80 -24.31
N GLN A 344 -24.62 28.75 -22.98
CA GLN A 344 -23.81 27.85 -22.16
C GLN A 344 -22.28 27.95 -22.40
N TRP A 345 -21.77 29.10 -22.85
CA TRP A 345 -20.35 29.32 -23.13
C TRP A 345 -19.42 28.97 -21.95
N GLN A 346 -19.90 29.16 -20.71
CA GLN A 346 -19.17 28.79 -19.50
C GLN A 346 -18.87 27.28 -19.40
N LEU A 347 -19.74 26.42 -19.96
CA LEU A 347 -19.53 24.97 -19.97
C LEU A 347 -18.51 24.57 -21.05
N HIS A 348 -18.42 25.31 -22.15
CA HIS A 348 -17.37 25.10 -23.16
C HIS A 348 -15.99 25.46 -22.61
N GLY A 349 -15.89 26.60 -21.90
CA GLY A 349 -14.65 26.99 -21.21
C GLY A 349 -14.25 26.01 -20.11
N ALA A 350 -15.22 25.52 -19.32
CA ALA A 350 -14.97 24.48 -18.32
C ALA A 350 -14.46 23.18 -18.97
N LEU A 351 -15.06 22.75 -20.08
CA LEU A 351 -14.64 21.55 -20.81
C LEU A 351 -13.18 21.64 -21.24
N LEU A 352 -12.78 22.76 -21.87
CA LEU A 352 -11.39 23.00 -22.28
C LEU A 352 -10.44 23.00 -21.07
N ALA A 353 -10.82 23.65 -19.97
CA ALA A 353 -10.00 23.69 -18.77
C ALA A 353 -9.80 22.31 -18.12
N GLU A 354 -10.83 21.45 -18.09
CA GLU A 354 -10.68 20.09 -17.58
C GLU A 354 -9.84 19.21 -18.52
N ILE A 355 -9.92 19.40 -19.85
CA ILE A 355 -9.01 18.74 -20.80
C ILE A 355 -7.56 19.14 -20.52
N ASP A 356 -7.29 20.44 -20.40
CA ASP A 356 -5.95 20.96 -20.13
C ASP A 356 -5.38 20.41 -18.83
N ARG A 357 -6.19 20.35 -17.77
CA ARG A 357 -5.78 19.80 -16.47
C ARG A 357 -5.36 18.34 -16.54
N ILE A 358 -6.07 17.49 -17.30
CA ILE A 358 -5.66 16.09 -17.48
C ILE A 358 -4.35 16.02 -18.25
N LEU A 359 -4.22 16.77 -19.35
CA LEU A 359 -2.98 16.78 -20.15
C LEU A 359 -1.78 17.29 -19.35
N ASP A 360 -2.01 18.28 -18.51
CA ASP A 360 -1.02 18.86 -17.63
C ASP A 360 -0.58 17.92 -16.51
N GLU A 361 -1.48 17.09 -15.99
CA GLU A 361 -1.14 16.11 -14.95
C GLU A 361 -0.37 14.91 -15.50
N LEU A 362 -0.66 14.52 -16.75
CA LEU A 362 0.05 13.45 -17.45
C LEU A 362 1.43 13.87 -17.99
N ASP A 363 1.78 15.16 -17.90
CA ASP A 363 3.01 15.70 -18.47
C ASP A 363 4.28 15.10 -17.82
N VAL A 364 5.17 14.63 -18.69
CA VAL A 364 6.44 13.99 -18.36
C VAL A 364 7.37 14.94 -17.62
N GLU A 365 7.37 16.23 -17.96
CA GLU A 365 8.29 17.21 -17.37
C GLU A 365 7.90 17.56 -15.92
N LYS A 366 6.60 17.65 -15.63
CA LYS A 366 6.10 17.77 -14.26
C LYS A 366 6.35 16.48 -13.46
N ARG A 367 6.27 15.31 -14.08
CA ARG A 367 6.58 14.02 -13.45
C ARG A 367 8.05 13.91 -13.06
N SER A 368 8.98 14.26 -13.96
CA SER A 368 10.42 14.16 -13.67
C SER A 368 10.80 15.04 -12.49
N GLN A 369 10.25 16.26 -12.41
CA GLN A 369 10.41 17.14 -11.25
C GLN A 369 9.86 16.54 -9.96
N ARG A 370 8.60 16.05 -9.95
CA ARG A 370 8.01 15.39 -8.77
C ARG A 370 8.81 14.18 -8.31
N LEU A 371 9.30 13.37 -9.26
CA LEU A 371 10.10 12.18 -8.97
C LEU A 371 11.42 12.56 -8.29
N ILE A 372 12.11 13.59 -8.79
CA ILE A 372 13.35 14.11 -8.21
C ILE A 372 13.11 14.65 -6.79
N GLU A 373 12.05 15.44 -6.59
CA GLU A 373 11.69 15.99 -5.29
C GLU A 373 11.41 14.90 -4.25
N GLU A 374 10.67 13.85 -4.62
CA GLU A 374 10.33 12.76 -3.71
C GLU A 374 11.53 11.84 -3.42
N LEU A 375 12.40 11.60 -4.41
CA LEU A 375 13.69 10.91 -4.22
C LEU A 375 14.61 11.69 -3.26
N ASP A 376 14.68 13.02 -3.40
CA ASP A 376 15.43 13.89 -2.52
C ASP A 376 14.87 13.87 -1.09
N ARG A 377 13.54 13.85 -0.96
CA ARG A 377 12.85 13.74 0.33
C ARG A 377 13.17 12.42 1.03
N GLU A 378 12.98 11.27 0.38
CA GLU A 378 13.31 9.97 0.97
C GLU A 378 14.83 9.88 1.31
N SER A 379 15.70 10.42 0.46
CA SER A 379 17.14 10.47 0.70
C SER A 379 17.49 11.31 1.94
N ARG A 380 16.81 12.45 2.15
CA ARG A 380 16.97 13.30 3.35
C ARG A 380 16.49 12.57 4.61
N GLU A 381 15.32 11.95 4.57
CA GLU A 381 14.77 11.19 5.69
C GLU A 381 15.68 10.01 6.09
N GLN A 382 16.26 9.32 5.12
CA GLN A 382 17.25 8.27 5.40
C GLN A 382 18.50 8.85 6.07
N ARG A 383 19.08 9.93 5.52
CA ARG A 383 20.28 10.59 6.09
C ARG A 383 20.04 11.06 7.52
N GLU A 384 18.87 11.60 7.84
CA GLU A 384 18.53 12.01 9.21
C GLU A 384 18.44 10.82 10.17
N LYS A 385 17.81 9.71 9.76
CA LYS A 385 17.76 8.47 10.55
C LYS A 385 19.16 7.94 10.84
N TYR A 386 20.04 7.88 9.84
CA TYR A 386 21.42 7.43 10.05
C TYR A 386 22.21 8.37 10.97
N ARG A 387 22.05 9.70 10.84
CA ARG A 387 22.69 10.65 11.78
C ARG A 387 22.19 10.48 13.22
N LEU A 388 20.91 10.18 13.42
CA LEU A 388 20.33 9.91 14.74
C LEU A 388 20.90 8.61 15.35
N VAL A 389 21.01 7.56 14.53
CA VAL A 389 21.60 6.27 14.91
C VAL A 389 23.09 6.41 15.24
N ASP A 390 23.84 7.17 14.45
CA ASP A 390 25.26 7.43 14.69
C ASP A 390 25.49 8.27 15.94
N ARG A 391 24.64 9.28 16.22
CA ARG A 391 24.67 10.01 17.49
C ARG A 391 24.37 9.12 18.69
N LEU A 392 23.43 8.19 18.55
CA LEU A 392 23.10 7.23 19.61
C LEU A 392 24.24 6.22 19.84
N ARG A 393 24.86 5.70 18.78
CA ARG A 393 26.08 4.86 18.87
C ARG A 393 27.26 5.61 19.47
N GLY A 394 27.45 6.88 19.09
CA GLY A 394 28.47 7.74 19.67
C GLY A 394 28.29 7.92 21.19
N ARG A 395 27.05 8.12 21.66
CA ARG A 395 26.75 8.21 23.10
C ARG A 395 26.99 6.91 23.86
N ILE A 396 26.65 5.75 23.26
CA ILE A 396 26.85 4.43 23.89
C ILE A 396 28.33 4.07 23.99
N ASN A 397 29.17 4.50 23.05
CA ASN A 397 30.62 4.29 23.14
C ASN A 397 31.29 5.20 24.17
N VAL A 398 30.78 6.41 24.41
CA VAL A 398 31.34 7.33 25.42
C VAL A 398 31.06 6.86 26.85
N THR A 399 29.93 6.20 27.11
CA THR A 399 29.65 5.62 28.44
C THR A 399 30.48 4.37 28.74
N ARG A 400 30.98 3.65 27.72
CA ARG A 400 31.79 2.44 27.91
C ARG A 400 33.26 2.72 28.21
N THR A 401 33.77 3.89 27.86
CA THR A 401 35.16 4.32 28.18
C THR A 401 35.29 4.96 29.55
N SER A 402 34.23 5.51 30.14
CA SER A 402 34.27 6.13 31.47
C SER A 402 34.38 5.11 32.63
N ASP A 403 34.01 3.84 32.39
CA ASP A 403 33.95 2.81 33.46
C ASP A 403 35.27 2.01 33.60
N ARG A 404 36.29 2.32 32.77
CA ARG A 404 37.61 1.66 32.83
C ARG A 404 38.70 2.46 33.54
N THR A 405 38.42 3.68 34.00
CA THR A 405 39.43 4.55 34.65
C THR A 405 39.26 4.69 36.17
N ALA A 406 38.31 4.01 36.80
CA ALA A 406 38.14 4.01 38.26
C ALA A 406 38.73 2.74 38.90
N LYS A 407 40.06 2.66 39.03
CA LYS A 407 40.71 1.73 39.98
C LYS A 407 41.57 2.56 40.94
N PRO A 408 41.26 2.61 42.25
CA PRO A 408 42.06 3.35 43.21
C PRO A 408 43.38 2.61 43.48
N GLN A 409 44.50 3.31 43.28
CA GLN A 409 45.81 2.85 43.75
C GLN A 409 45.84 2.96 45.29
N GLY A 410 45.94 1.81 45.97
CA GLY A 410 46.23 1.77 47.41
C GLY A 410 47.69 2.11 47.71
N PRO A 411 48.02 2.55 48.93
CA PRO A 411 49.37 2.97 49.27
C PRO A 411 50.29 1.76 49.49
N VAL A 412 51.52 1.87 49.01
CA VAL A 412 52.61 0.88 49.17
C VAL A 412 53.54 1.39 50.28
N PRO A 413 54.08 0.50 51.16
CA PRO A 413 54.77 0.83 52.40
C PRO A 413 56.08 1.64 52.28
#